data_AF-A0AAE8VX08-F1
#
_entry.id   AF-A0AAE8VX08-F1
#
_cell.length_a   1.000
_cell.length_b   1.000
_cell.length_c   1.000
_cell.angle_alpha   90.00
_cell.angle_beta   90.00
_cell.angle_gamma   90.00
#
_symmetry.space_group_name_H-M   'P 1'
#
loop_
_entity.id
_entity.type
_entity.pdbx_description
1 polymer ?
#
loop_
_entity_poly.entity_id
_entity_poly.type
_entity_poly.pdbx_seq_one_letter_code
_entity_poly.pdbx_strand_id
1 'polypeptide(L)'
;MAVIDDRAAIEVDPEVKGRVLDFIRERKRVTVEDVRREFFPDEMGAPYLYLDQLAAEGHTYPISRELEPTQWLAALTPEDVAERQAALREAARERAERWSTGGPLRVRIKPTEKTRRHIPWAKISNGNTYRITDDETKALFGVNVVEFRRRFVAHCNRSGRKYRASRVVDHALTFRIEGRR
;
A
#
# COMPACT_ATOMS: atom_id res chain seq x y z
N MET A 1 -41.08 21.93 13.65
CA MET A 1 -39.79 21.22 13.77
C MET A 1 -39.27 21.06 12.35
N ALA A 2 -38.45 22.00 11.89
CA ALA A 2 -37.85 21.93 10.56
C ALA A 2 -36.59 21.05 10.66
N VAL A 3 -36.59 19.94 9.93
CA VAL A 3 -35.39 19.14 9.72
C VAL A 3 -34.55 19.92 8.72
N ILE A 4 -33.48 20.55 9.19
CA ILE A 4 -32.47 21.15 8.32
C ILE A 4 -31.68 19.97 7.76
N ASP A 5 -31.94 19.62 6.50
CA ASP A 5 -31.13 18.70 5.73
C ASP A 5 -29.85 19.45 5.33
N ASP A 6 -28.86 19.44 6.22
CA ASP A 6 -27.57 20.15 6.10
C ASP A 6 -26.60 19.45 5.12
N ARG A 7 -27.15 18.84 4.07
CA ARG A 7 -26.44 18.36 2.89
C ARG A 7 -26.74 19.30 1.73
N ALA A 8 -26.49 20.58 1.92
CA ALA A 8 -26.47 21.53 0.82
C ALA A 8 -25.48 20.99 -0.21
N ALA A 9 -26.00 20.47 -1.33
CA ALA A 9 -25.21 20.08 -2.47
C ALA A 9 -24.46 21.34 -2.89
N ILE A 10 -23.16 21.39 -2.61
CA ILE A 10 -22.31 22.45 -3.13
C ILE A 10 -22.36 22.27 -4.63
N GLU A 11 -22.94 23.23 -5.34
CA GLU A 11 -22.91 23.23 -6.79
C GLU A 11 -21.48 23.53 -7.19
N VAL A 12 -20.74 22.45 -7.43
CA VAL A 12 -19.33 22.51 -7.80
C VAL A 12 -19.24 23.03 -9.23
N ASP A 13 -18.74 24.26 -9.37
CA ASP A 13 -18.45 24.85 -10.67
C ASP A 13 -17.52 23.91 -11.48
N PRO A 14 -17.91 23.51 -12.71
CA PRO A 14 -17.16 22.54 -13.50
C PRO A 14 -15.77 23.04 -13.92
N GLU A 15 -15.56 24.35 -14.03
CA GLU A 15 -14.25 24.94 -14.30
C GLU A 15 -13.35 24.84 -13.06
N VAL A 16 -13.88 25.20 -11.88
CA VAL A 16 -13.16 25.04 -10.60
C VAL A 16 -12.83 23.56 -10.36
N LYS A 17 -13.75 22.66 -10.74
CA LYS A 17 -13.56 21.21 -10.66
C LYS A 17 -12.36 20.74 -11.48
N GLY A 18 -12.28 21.17 -12.74
CA GLY A 18 -11.15 20.84 -13.61
C GLY A 18 -9.83 21.31 -13.02
N ARG A 19 -9.77 22.57 -12.57
CA ARG A 19 -8.54 23.17 -12.03
C ARG A 19 -8.07 22.52 -10.73
N VAL A 20 -9.00 22.16 -9.84
CA VAL A 20 -8.68 21.40 -8.61
C VAL A 20 -8.14 20.02 -8.97
N LEU A 21 -8.73 19.31 -9.93
CA LEU A 21 -8.24 17.99 -10.34
C LEU A 21 -6.85 18.06 -10.97
N ASP A 22 -6.60 19.05 -11.82
CA ASP A 22 -5.28 19.25 -12.42
C ASP A 22 -4.23 19.60 -11.36
N PHE A 23 -4.57 20.45 -10.39
CA PHE A 23 -3.71 20.74 -9.25
C PHE A 23 -3.37 19.50 -8.42
N ILE A 24 -4.35 18.61 -8.16
CA ILE A 24 -4.13 17.36 -7.44
C ILE A 24 -3.21 16.42 -8.25
N ARG A 25 -3.40 16.35 -9.58
CA ARG A 25 -2.56 15.54 -10.48
C ARG A 25 -1.12 16.02 -10.50
N GLU A 26 -0.90 17.33 -10.64
CA GLU A 26 0.42 17.95 -10.66
C GLU A 26 1.17 17.73 -9.34
N ARG A 27 0.50 17.97 -8.21
CA ARG A 27 1.08 17.81 -6.86
C ARG A 27 1.23 16.35 -6.45
N LYS A 28 0.58 15.42 -7.16
CA LYS A 28 0.43 13.98 -6.86
C LYS A 28 -0.31 13.67 -5.56
N ARG A 29 -0.20 14.53 -4.53
CA ARG A 29 -0.85 14.47 -3.22
C ARG A 29 -1.12 15.89 -2.75
N VAL A 30 -2.31 16.14 -2.22
CA VAL A 30 -2.65 17.43 -1.61
C VAL A 30 -3.33 17.23 -0.27
N THR A 31 -3.19 18.18 0.63
CA THR A 31 -4.03 18.28 1.84
C THR A 31 -5.21 19.21 1.59
N VAL A 32 -6.19 19.20 2.50
CA VAL A 32 -7.27 20.20 2.46
C VAL A 32 -6.72 21.62 2.57
N GLU A 33 -5.67 21.85 3.37
CA GLU A 33 -5.07 23.17 3.48
C GLU A 33 -4.43 23.64 2.17
N ASP A 34 -3.84 22.73 1.39
CA ASP A 34 -3.30 23.06 0.06
C ASP A 34 -4.40 23.51 -0.89
N VAL A 35 -5.53 22.79 -0.92
CA VAL A 35 -6.68 23.12 -1.78
C VAL A 35 -7.36 24.40 -1.33
N ARG A 36 -7.51 24.59 -0.01
CA ARG A 36 -8.04 25.83 0.57
C ARG A 36 -7.20 27.03 0.17
N ARG A 37 -5.88 26.97 0.38
CA ARG A 37 -4.99 28.10 0.10
C ARG A 37 -5.02 28.49 -1.38
N GLU A 38 -5.16 27.52 -2.28
CA GLU A 38 -5.08 27.76 -3.73
C GLU A 38 -6.43 28.22 -4.32
N PHE A 39 -7.55 27.60 -3.91
CA PHE A 39 -8.84 27.78 -4.57
C PHE A 39 -9.92 28.42 -3.69
N PHE A 40 -9.78 28.35 -2.37
CA PHE A 40 -10.80 28.80 -1.41
C PHE A 40 -10.17 29.54 -0.22
N PRO A 41 -9.34 30.58 -0.44
CA PRO A 41 -8.55 31.19 0.63
C PRO A 41 -9.40 31.72 1.80
N ASP A 42 -10.62 32.19 1.49
CA ASP A 42 -11.56 32.80 2.42
C ASP A 42 -12.58 31.81 3.04
N GLU A 43 -12.59 30.54 2.60
CA GLU A 43 -13.60 29.56 3.04
C GLU A 43 -12.97 28.41 3.83
N MET A 44 -13.31 28.30 5.12
CA MET A 44 -12.70 27.28 5.99
C MET A 44 -13.31 25.88 5.87
N GLY A 45 -14.60 25.77 5.54
CA GLY A 45 -15.34 24.50 5.54
C GLY A 45 -15.60 23.90 4.15
N ALA A 46 -15.71 24.73 3.11
CA ALA A 46 -16.05 24.31 1.76
C ALA A 46 -15.03 23.32 1.12
N PRO A 47 -13.70 23.46 1.33
CA PRO A 47 -12.72 22.56 0.71
C PRO A 47 -12.88 21.09 1.11
N TYR A 48 -13.30 20.81 2.34
CA TYR A 48 -13.55 19.44 2.80
C TYR A 48 -14.73 18.81 2.06
N LEU A 49 -15.87 19.52 2.01
CA LEU A 49 -17.07 19.06 1.33
C LEU A 49 -16.84 18.88 -0.17
N TYR A 50 -16.05 19.76 -0.78
CA TYR A 50 -15.66 19.69 -2.18
C TYR A 50 -14.82 18.45 -2.51
N LEU A 51 -13.80 18.17 -1.70
CA LEU A 51 -12.95 17.01 -1.87
C LEU A 51 -13.69 15.70 -1.58
N ASP A 52 -14.61 15.69 -0.63
CA ASP A 52 -15.48 14.54 -0.37
C ASP A 52 -16.44 14.27 -1.53
N GLN A 53 -16.98 15.31 -2.16
CA GLN A 53 -17.80 15.17 -3.37
C GLN A 53 -16.98 14.61 -4.54
N LEU A 54 -15.77 15.13 -4.77
CA LEU A 54 -14.86 14.60 -5.78
C LEU A 54 -14.49 13.13 -5.52
N ALA A 55 -14.37 12.73 -4.26
CA ALA A 55 -14.13 11.35 -3.89
C ALA A 55 -15.36 10.46 -4.12
N ALA A 56 -16.56 10.95 -3.81
CA ALA A 56 -17.81 10.25 -4.07
C ALA A 56 -18.06 10.03 -5.57
N GLU A 57 -17.66 10.99 -6.41
CA GLU A 57 -17.70 10.89 -7.88
C GLU A 57 -16.56 10.05 -8.47
N GLY A 58 -15.65 9.54 -7.63
CA GLY A 58 -14.54 8.66 -8.03
C GLY A 58 -13.39 9.38 -8.72
N HIS A 59 -13.31 10.72 -8.63
CA HIS A 59 -12.23 11.50 -9.19
C HIS A 59 -11.01 11.60 -8.26
N THR A 60 -11.21 11.41 -6.95
CA THR A 60 -10.12 11.44 -5.96
C THR A 60 -10.30 10.34 -4.92
N TYR A 61 -9.24 10.08 -4.14
CA TYR A 61 -9.28 9.15 -3.01
C TYR A 61 -8.60 9.74 -1.78
N PRO A 62 -9.26 9.73 -0.61
CA PRO A 62 -8.63 10.14 0.63
C PRO A 62 -7.68 9.04 1.15
N ILE A 63 -6.48 9.44 1.54
CA ILE A 63 -5.54 8.65 2.34
C ILE A 63 -5.49 9.30 3.71
N SER A 64 -5.93 8.58 4.72
CA SER A 64 -5.72 8.97 6.11
C SER A 64 -4.68 8.05 6.75
N ARG A 65 -3.77 8.64 7.53
CA ARG A 65 -2.85 7.94 8.43
C ARG A 65 -3.09 8.50 9.82
N GLU A 66 -3.04 7.65 10.85
CA GLU A 66 -3.48 7.99 12.23
C GLU A 66 -2.88 9.27 12.83
N LEU A 67 -1.77 9.78 12.28
CA LEU A 67 -1.04 10.95 12.79
C LEU A 67 -0.74 12.02 11.72
N GLU A 68 -1.24 11.86 10.49
CA GLU A 68 -1.00 12.82 9.40
C GLU A 68 -2.33 13.45 8.94
N PRO A 69 -2.31 14.73 8.49
CA PRO A 69 -3.46 15.32 7.83
C PRO A 69 -3.92 14.44 6.67
N THR A 70 -5.23 14.23 6.52
CA THR A 70 -5.78 13.49 5.38
C THR A 70 -5.24 14.09 4.07
N GLN A 71 -4.80 13.23 3.18
CA GLN A 71 -4.27 13.59 1.87
C GLN A 71 -5.23 13.08 0.80
N TRP A 72 -5.41 13.83 -0.28
CA TRP A 72 -6.21 13.42 -1.43
C TRP A 72 -5.30 13.15 -2.62
N LEU A 73 -5.58 12.04 -3.30
CA LEU A 73 -4.96 11.62 -4.55
C LEU A 73 -5.93 11.77 -5.70
N ALA A 74 -5.45 12.15 -6.88
CA ALA A 74 -6.24 12.03 -8.10
C ALA A 74 -6.41 10.54 -8.45
N ALA A 75 -7.62 10.19 -8.89
CA ALA A 75 -7.87 8.90 -9.49
C ALA A 75 -7.04 8.76 -10.78
N LEU A 76 -6.41 7.60 -10.95
CA LEU A 76 -5.69 7.29 -12.18
C LEU A 76 -6.70 7.13 -13.30
N THR A 77 -6.53 7.87 -14.39
CA THR A 77 -7.29 7.64 -15.61
C THR A 77 -6.81 6.34 -16.28
N PRO A 78 -7.63 5.72 -17.15
CA PRO A 78 -7.18 4.59 -17.97
C PRO A 78 -5.90 4.90 -18.77
N GLU A 79 -5.73 6.15 -19.18
CA GLU A 79 -4.54 6.66 -19.89
C GLU A 79 -3.31 6.67 -18.96
N ASP A 80 -3.44 7.18 -17.73
CA ASP A 80 -2.37 7.15 -16.72
C ASP A 80 -1.92 5.72 -16.39
N VAL A 81 -2.88 4.78 -16.34
CA VAL A 81 -2.60 3.36 -16.11
C VAL A 81 -1.85 2.75 -17.30
N ALA A 82 -2.27 3.07 -18.53
CA ALA A 82 -1.62 2.60 -19.74
C ALA A 82 -0.19 3.11 -19.85
N GLU A 83 0.04 4.40 -19.55
CA GLU A 83 1.37 5.02 -19.56
C GLU A 83 2.29 4.39 -18.51
N ARG A 84 1.79 4.19 -17.28
CA ARG A 84 2.54 3.47 -16.24
C ARG A 84 2.89 2.04 -16.63
N GLN A 85 1.96 1.31 -17.25
CA GLN A 85 2.24 -0.04 -17.74
C GLN A 85 3.26 -0.04 -18.86
N ALA A 86 3.23 0.94 -19.76
CA ALA A 86 4.22 1.10 -20.81
C ALA A 86 5.61 1.39 -20.23
N ALA A 87 5.72 2.31 -19.28
CA ALA A 87 6.96 2.63 -18.57
C ALA A 87 7.53 1.41 -17.83
N LEU A 88 6.68 0.60 -17.19
CA LEU A 88 7.10 -0.65 -16.54
C LEU A 88 7.59 -1.70 -17.53
N ARG A 89 6.98 -1.80 -18.72
CA ARG A 89 7.43 -2.70 -19.79
C ARG A 89 8.79 -2.28 -20.35
N GLU A 90 9.00 -0.99 -20.57
CA GLU A 90 10.29 -0.45 -21.01
C GLU A 90 11.37 -0.64 -19.95
N ALA A 91 11.10 -0.32 -18.69
CA ALA A 91 12.04 -0.57 -17.60
C ALA A 91 12.35 -2.08 -17.43
N ALA A 92 11.38 -2.96 -17.68
CA ALA A 92 11.60 -4.41 -17.70
C ALA A 92 12.46 -4.85 -18.89
N ARG A 93 12.28 -4.25 -20.07
CA ARG A 93 13.13 -4.47 -21.26
C ARG A 93 14.55 -4.02 -21.03
N GLU A 94 14.77 -2.80 -20.54
CA GLU A 94 16.11 -2.30 -20.19
C GLU A 94 16.79 -3.19 -19.17
N ARG A 95 16.04 -3.68 -18.17
CA ARG A 95 16.58 -4.60 -17.16
C ARG A 95 16.94 -5.95 -17.77
N ALA A 96 16.13 -6.47 -18.69
CA ALA A 96 16.41 -7.71 -19.40
C ALA A 96 17.62 -7.56 -20.35
N GLU A 97 17.74 -6.43 -21.04
CA GLU A 97 18.85 -6.14 -21.96
C GLU A 97 20.17 -5.94 -21.22
N ARG A 98 20.13 -5.30 -20.05
CA ARG A 98 21.27 -5.17 -19.12
C ARG A 98 21.72 -6.52 -18.55
N TRP A 99 20.81 -7.48 -18.43
CA TRP A 99 21.12 -8.85 -18.03
C TRP A 99 21.53 -9.75 -19.21
N SER A 100 21.23 -9.35 -20.44
CA SER A 100 21.60 -10.05 -21.67
C SER A 100 23.03 -9.71 -22.12
N THR A 101 23.48 -8.47 -21.89
CA THR A 101 24.85 -8.00 -22.22
C THR A 101 25.89 -8.36 -21.17
N GLY A 102 25.47 -8.68 -19.94
CA GLY A 102 26.31 -9.38 -18.97
C GLY A 102 26.30 -10.87 -19.32
N GLY A 103 27.33 -11.34 -20.05
CA GLY A 103 27.50 -12.76 -20.38
C GLY A 103 27.28 -13.67 -19.16
N PRO A 104 26.92 -14.96 -19.35
CA PRO A 104 26.38 -15.80 -18.30
C PRO A 104 27.41 -15.96 -17.18
N LEU A 105 27.30 -15.11 -16.16
CA LEU A 105 27.80 -15.37 -14.84
C LEU A 105 26.92 -16.51 -14.32
N ARG A 106 27.27 -17.73 -14.75
CA ARG A 106 27.14 -18.92 -13.94
C ARG A 106 27.97 -18.68 -12.69
N VAL A 107 27.50 -17.77 -11.83
CA VAL A 107 27.71 -17.92 -10.41
C VAL A 107 26.97 -19.20 -10.11
N ARG A 108 27.71 -20.31 -10.20
CA ARG A 108 27.44 -21.48 -9.41
C ARG A 108 27.49 -20.95 -7.99
N ILE A 109 26.36 -20.41 -7.52
CA ILE A 109 26.13 -20.14 -6.11
C ILE A 109 26.18 -21.55 -5.55
N LYS A 110 27.38 -21.99 -5.17
CA LYS A 110 27.51 -23.04 -4.18
C LYS A 110 26.58 -22.57 -3.08
N PRO A 111 25.49 -23.29 -2.77
CA PRO A 111 24.58 -22.86 -1.74
C PRO A 111 25.45 -22.67 -0.50
N THR A 112 25.77 -21.43 -0.17
CA THR A 112 26.63 -21.12 0.94
C THR A 112 25.85 -21.57 2.15
N GLU A 113 26.30 -22.70 2.66
CA GLU A 113 25.89 -23.28 3.91
C GLU A 113 25.74 -22.16 4.94
N LYS A 114 24.60 -22.21 5.66
CA LYS A 114 24.42 -21.57 6.97
C LYS A 114 24.39 -20.04 6.97
N THR A 115 23.22 -19.52 6.63
CA THR A 115 22.37 -19.01 7.72
C THR A 115 20.93 -19.38 7.45
N ARG A 116 20.54 -20.60 7.87
CA ARG A 116 19.17 -20.80 8.37
C ARG A 116 19.04 -19.89 9.58
N ARG A 117 18.82 -18.58 9.38
CA ARG A 117 18.55 -17.66 10.49
C ARG A 117 17.38 -18.27 11.23
N HIS A 118 17.66 -18.77 12.43
CA HIS A 118 16.70 -19.48 13.24
C HIS A 118 15.59 -18.48 13.57
N ILE A 119 14.43 -18.61 12.93
CA ILE A 119 13.29 -17.75 13.18
C ILE A 119 12.80 -18.07 14.59
N PRO A 120 12.86 -17.13 15.55
CA PRO A 120 12.43 -17.38 16.92
C PRO A 120 10.90 -17.38 17.00
N TRP A 121 10.25 -18.41 16.44
CA TRP A 121 8.80 -18.52 16.29
C TRP A 121 8.02 -18.26 17.59
N ALA A 122 8.56 -18.71 18.73
CA ALA A 122 7.97 -18.51 20.05
C ALA A 122 7.96 -17.04 20.49
N LYS A 123 8.96 -16.24 20.09
CA LYS A 123 9.03 -14.80 20.40
C LYS A 123 8.11 -13.99 19.50
N ILE A 124 7.93 -14.43 18.26
CA ILE A 124 7.20 -13.66 17.24
C ILE A 124 5.70 -13.80 17.39
N SER A 125 5.18 -14.84 18.04
CA SER A 125 3.72 -15.05 18.10
C SER A 125 3.27 -15.66 19.43
N ASN A 126 3.64 -15.01 20.54
CA ASN A 126 3.28 -15.41 21.90
C ASN A 126 1.77 -15.23 22.20
N GLY A 127 0.90 -15.91 21.47
CA GLY A 127 -0.57 -15.82 21.60
C GLY A 127 -1.22 -14.62 20.90
N ASN A 128 -0.44 -13.60 20.53
CA ASN A 128 -0.95 -12.44 19.80
C ASN A 128 -0.99 -12.68 18.29
N THR A 129 -1.91 -11.99 17.63
CA THR A 129 -1.96 -11.90 16.16
C THR A 129 -0.87 -10.95 15.70
N TYR A 130 0.01 -11.43 14.83
CA TYR A 130 1.08 -10.63 14.22
C TYR A 130 0.86 -10.53 12.73
N ARG A 131 1.09 -9.33 12.20
CA ARG A 131 1.17 -9.07 10.77
C ARG A 131 2.64 -8.84 10.42
N ILE A 132 3.14 -9.54 9.40
CA ILE A 132 4.48 -9.34 8.87
C ILE A 132 4.43 -9.18 7.36
N THR A 133 5.13 -8.17 6.84
CA THR A 133 5.21 -7.83 5.42
C THR A 133 6.40 -8.49 4.73
N ASP A 134 6.42 -8.48 3.40
CA ASP A 134 7.53 -9.01 2.60
C ASP A 134 8.83 -8.25 2.89
N ASP A 135 8.78 -6.93 3.03
CA ASP A 135 9.94 -6.12 3.39
C ASP A 135 10.48 -6.49 4.78
N GLU A 136 9.61 -6.68 5.77
CA GLU A 136 10.02 -7.10 7.12
C GLU A 136 10.59 -8.52 7.15
N THR A 137 9.95 -9.48 6.44
CA THR A 137 10.47 -10.85 6.36
C THR A 137 11.82 -10.91 5.65
N LYS A 138 12.01 -10.08 4.63
CA LYS A 138 13.27 -9.98 3.90
C LYS A 138 14.36 -9.32 4.74
N ALA A 139 14.05 -8.24 5.46
CA ALA A 139 14.99 -7.55 6.34
C ALA A 139 15.42 -8.41 7.54
N LEU A 140 14.46 -9.06 8.22
CA LEU A 140 14.73 -9.84 9.44
C LEU A 140 15.34 -11.21 9.12
N PHE A 141 14.74 -11.93 8.16
CA PHE A 141 14.98 -13.35 7.96
C PHE A 141 15.58 -13.70 6.60
N GLY A 142 15.73 -12.72 5.70
CA GLY A 142 16.28 -12.92 4.35
C GLY A 142 15.40 -13.81 3.48
N VAL A 143 14.10 -13.89 3.77
CA VAL A 143 13.12 -14.68 3.00
C VAL A 143 11.90 -13.83 2.70
N ASN A 144 11.22 -14.13 1.59
CA ASN A 144 9.95 -13.50 1.27
C ASN A 144 8.82 -14.07 2.15
N VAL A 145 7.67 -13.38 2.17
CA VAL A 145 6.52 -13.69 3.01
C VAL A 145 5.89 -15.06 2.68
N VAL A 146 5.99 -15.50 1.43
CA VAL A 146 5.49 -16.80 0.96
C VAL A 146 6.32 -17.95 1.56
N GLU A 147 7.65 -17.83 1.48
CA GLU A 147 8.60 -18.76 2.06
C GLU A 147 8.54 -18.70 3.60
N PHE A 148 8.34 -17.52 4.18
CA PHE A 148 8.10 -17.35 5.61
C PHE A 148 6.84 -18.11 6.06
N ARG A 149 5.71 -17.96 5.36
CA ARG A 149 4.46 -18.70 5.63
C ARG A 149 4.68 -20.21 5.55
N ARG A 150 5.38 -20.68 4.52
CA ARG A 150 5.70 -22.10 4.35
C ARG A 150 6.49 -22.65 5.55
N ARG A 151 7.51 -21.90 6.00
CA ARG A 151 8.33 -22.28 7.17
C ARG A 151 7.54 -22.21 8.47
N PHE A 152 6.66 -21.23 8.63
CA PHE A 152 5.76 -21.09 9.77
C PHE A 152 4.85 -22.32 9.92
N VAL A 153 4.14 -22.67 8.84
CA VAL A 153 3.25 -23.85 8.79
C VAL A 153 4.02 -25.13 9.12
N ALA A 154 5.19 -25.31 8.50
CA ALA A 154 6.03 -26.47 8.77
C ALA A 154 6.50 -26.54 10.24
N HIS A 155 6.81 -25.40 10.86
CA HIS A 155 7.20 -25.35 12.27
C HIS A 155 6.03 -25.70 13.20
N CYS A 156 4.84 -25.15 12.98
CA CYS A 156 3.67 -25.43 13.79
C CYS A 156 3.26 -26.91 13.69
N ASN A 157 3.28 -27.47 12.48
CA ASN A 157 3.01 -28.90 12.26
C ASN A 157 4.03 -29.80 12.98
N ARG A 158 5.33 -29.47 12.95
CA ARG A 158 6.37 -30.23 13.66
C ARG A 158 6.30 -30.09 15.18
N SER A 159 5.90 -28.94 15.68
CA SER A 159 5.87 -28.66 17.12
C SER A 159 4.54 -29.01 17.79
N GLY A 160 3.55 -29.48 17.02
CA GLY A 160 2.20 -29.80 17.50
C GLY A 160 1.43 -28.58 18.01
N ARG A 161 1.82 -27.37 17.60
CA ARG A 161 1.18 -26.13 18.05
C ARG A 161 0.00 -25.80 17.14
N LYS A 162 -1.12 -25.40 17.73
CA LYS A 162 -2.24 -24.84 16.96
C LYS A 162 -1.83 -23.47 16.41
N TYR A 163 -2.32 -23.14 15.23
CA TYR A 163 -2.00 -21.87 14.61
C TYR A 163 -3.16 -21.38 13.74
N ARG A 164 -3.23 -20.07 13.56
CA ARG A 164 -4.00 -19.42 12.50
C ARG A 164 -3.03 -18.66 11.62
N ALA A 165 -3.11 -18.87 10.32
CA ALA A 165 -2.37 -18.09 9.34
C ALA A 165 -3.32 -17.73 8.20
N SER A 166 -3.43 -16.45 7.89
CA SER A 166 -4.18 -15.99 6.72
C SER A 166 -3.51 -16.47 5.42
N ARG A 167 -4.22 -16.30 4.31
CA ARG A 167 -3.55 -16.23 3.00
C ARG A 167 -2.69 -14.95 2.99
N VAL A 168 -1.64 -14.99 2.17
CA VAL A 168 -0.83 -13.79 1.92
C VAL A 168 -1.68 -12.86 1.08
N VAL A 169 -1.92 -11.64 1.58
CA VAL A 169 -2.67 -10.58 0.89
C VAL A 169 -1.81 -9.32 0.96
N ASP A 170 -1.68 -8.60 -0.15
CA ASP A 170 -0.87 -7.38 -0.25
C ASP A 170 0.55 -7.55 0.30
N HIS A 171 1.21 -8.66 -0.05
CA HIS A 171 2.56 -8.99 0.42
C HIS A 171 2.70 -9.06 1.95
N ALA A 172 1.61 -9.28 2.68
CA ALA A 172 1.59 -9.44 4.13
C ALA A 172 0.97 -10.76 4.57
N LEU A 173 1.48 -11.29 5.68
CA LEU A 173 0.95 -12.48 6.35
C LEU A 173 0.50 -12.10 7.75
N THR A 174 -0.76 -12.39 8.06
CA THR A 174 -1.28 -12.33 9.42
C THR A 174 -1.31 -13.72 10.02
N PHE A 175 -0.63 -13.92 11.16
CA PHE A 175 -0.54 -15.22 11.81
C PHE A 175 -0.55 -15.14 13.33
N ARG A 176 -0.96 -16.24 13.95
CA ARG A 176 -1.05 -16.43 15.40
C ARG A 176 -0.70 -17.87 15.75
N ILE A 177 0.13 -18.08 16.76
CA ILE A 177 0.34 -19.39 17.38
C ILE A 177 -0.57 -19.46 18.61
N GLU A 178 -1.52 -20.37 18.58
CA GLU A 178 -2.36 -20.71 19.73
C GLU A 178 -1.58 -21.74 20.56
N GLY A 179 -1.54 -21.55 21.88
CA GLY A 179 -0.69 -22.33 22.81
C GLY A 179 -0.78 -23.85 22.67
N ARG A 180 0.15 -24.57 23.32
CA ARG A 180 0.16 -26.04 23.32
C ARG A 180 -1.15 -26.58 23.90
N ARG A 181 -1.65 -27.65 23.28
CA ARG A 181 -2.68 -28.52 23.86
C ARG A 181 -2.11 -29.23 25.09
#